data_AF-A0A533ZMI3-F1
#
_entry.id   AF-A0A533ZMI3-F1
#
_cell.length_a   1.000
_cell.length_b   1.000
_cell.length_c   1.000
_cell.angle_alpha   90.00
_cell.angle_beta   90.00
_cell.angle_gamma   90.00
#
_symmetry.space_group_name_H-M   'P 1'
#
loop_
_entity.id
_entity.type
_entity.pdbx_description
1 polymer ?
#
loop_
_entity_poly.entity_id
_entity_poly.type
_entity_poly.pdbx_seq_one_letter_code
_entity_poly.pdbx_strand_id
1 'polypeptide(L)'
;MDQSGRTGLGTVLGLAILVLLVAAGYQLWTARGGSKPPVTARTSPGSPVSSAPVQPSGSSPTQSAPPVAPSGGQVRVAEPMELPASPHESLLAPIQKLIVQGSEAEAEARLMALPPGTLSDSRMRHDASVLWNNLGVLKSKARGASAGVSAFKTALSLDPENPTTRLNLAHAYWEIKDPALTNEFLEKTIAVAPNDPLPHLVLADRLFEKDDLAGAALHLDQAAQRAAENPGLLSYLELVRAKVRQAEQAEQKFSSRGSSHFTVKFDGREDYDTWTRVLDILEEAYRDIGQKFGYFPTKPILVVLHTRDSFHVATGSPAWADGLYDHILGRIKIPTQGALTDRTWLTRVLRHEFVHALLHERIGDHITALPTWLNEGLAMQLAGDPWPEIEQVMRGEITLFSLRDLEGNWLGLPATAATVAYLEGNSATLFLIDRFGMEKVREIIGLLATGQSFAPAVHDRLFMPYDEFERRWVDRLNENIKAGKS
;
A
#
# COMPACT_ATOMS: atom_id res chain seq x y z
N MET A 1 54.94 15.99 10.32
CA MET A 1 55.00 16.47 8.93
C MET A 1 53.64 16.25 8.32
N ASP A 2 53.13 17.33 7.78
CA ASP A 2 51.78 17.59 7.30
C ASP A 2 51.49 16.87 5.97
N GLN A 3 50.33 16.21 5.88
CA GLN A 3 49.54 16.06 4.65
C GLN A 3 48.06 15.97 5.04
N SER A 4 47.57 17.06 5.62
CA SER A 4 46.15 17.40 5.57
C SER A 4 45.88 18.25 4.33
N GLY A 5 44.77 17.99 3.63
CA GLY A 5 44.23 18.90 2.63
C GLY A 5 44.30 18.43 1.17
N ARG A 6 43.37 17.54 0.79
CA ARG A 6 42.78 17.52 -0.57
C ARG A 6 41.49 16.67 -0.66
N THR A 7 40.55 16.91 0.24
CA THR A 7 39.16 16.42 0.11
C THR A 7 38.22 17.60 0.30
N GLY A 8 38.22 18.54 -0.66
CA GLY A 8 37.61 19.86 -0.43
C GLY A 8 36.74 20.43 -1.55
N LEU A 9 36.73 19.86 -2.75
CA LEU A 9 35.86 20.38 -3.82
C LEU A 9 35.23 19.29 -4.69
N GLY A 10 35.91 18.16 -4.94
CA GLY A 10 35.41 17.14 -5.89
C GLY A 10 34.11 16.44 -5.47
N THR A 11 33.92 16.16 -4.18
CA THR A 11 32.70 15.51 -3.64
C THR A 11 31.51 16.48 -3.55
N VAL A 12 31.78 17.75 -3.21
CA VAL A 12 30.76 18.81 -3.20
C VAL A 12 30.36 19.20 -4.63
N LEU A 13 31.30 19.22 -5.59
CA LEU A 13 30.98 19.39 -7.02
C LEU A 13 30.21 18.19 -7.57
N GLY A 14 30.53 16.96 -7.17
CA GLY A 14 29.81 15.75 -7.59
C GLY A 14 28.34 15.73 -7.13
N LEU A 15 28.08 16.14 -5.89
CA LEU A 15 26.72 16.28 -5.34
C LEU A 15 25.98 17.49 -5.93
N ALA A 16 26.67 18.62 -6.15
CA ALA A 16 26.11 19.75 -6.87
C ALA A 16 25.77 19.42 -8.32
N ILE A 17 26.54 18.54 -8.99
CA ILE A 17 26.25 18.04 -10.33
C ILE A 17 25.02 17.11 -10.32
N LEU A 18 24.86 16.25 -9.32
CA LEU A 18 23.63 15.44 -9.16
C LEU A 18 22.39 16.34 -8.94
N VAL A 19 22.51 17.35 -8.08
CA VAL A 19 21.46 18.36 -7.83
C VAL A 19 21.19 19.23 -9.07
N LEU A 20 22.21 19.58 -9.85
CA LEU A 20 22.09 20.33 -11.10
C LEU A 20 21.53 19.46 -12.24
N LEU A 21 21.76 18.14 -12.25
CA LEU A 21 21.15 17.22 -13.22
C LEU A 21 19.66 17.03 -12.94
N VAL A 22 19.27 16.97 -11.66
CA VAL A 22 17.86 17.00 -11.22
C VAL A 22 17.19 18.34 -11.56
N ALA A 23 17.89 19.48 -11.41
CA ALA A 23 17.37 20.81 -11.71
C ALA A 23 17.39 21.19 -13.21
N ALA A 24 18.35 20.72 -14.00
CA ALA A 24 18.45 21.00 -15.44
C ALA A 24 17.37 20.23 -16.25
N GLY A 25 16.96 19.04 -15.80
CA GLY A 25 15.80 18.33 -16.33
C GLY A 25 14.50 19.14 -16.20
N TYR A 26 14.35 19.89 -15.10
CA TYR A 26 13.22 20.79 -14.86
C TYR A 26 13.23 22.01 -15.79
N GLN A 27 14.40 22.59 -16.11
CA GLN A 27 14.50 23.74 -17.03
C GLN A 27 14.33 23.37 -18.51
N LEU A 28 14.74 22.16 -18.93
CA LEU A 28 14.46 21.68 -20.30
C LEU A 28 12.97 21.39 -20.54
N TRP A 29 12.21 21.10 -19.48
CA TRP A 29 10.76 20.92 -19.54
C TRP A 29 10.01 22.26 -19.69
N THR A 30 10.37 23.30 -18.93
CA THR A 30 9.72 24.62 -19.04
C THR A 30 10.05 25.33 -20.36
N ALA A 31 11.19 25.03 -20.99
CA ALA A 31 11.57 25.58 -22.29
C ALA A 31 10.88 24.92 -23.51
N ARG A 32 10.13 23.81 -23.32
CA ARG A 32 9.43 23.10 -24.41
C ARG A 32 7.90 23.08 -24.29
N GLY A 33 7.33 23.80 -23.33
CA GLY A 33 5.89 24.10 -23.25
C GLY A 33 5.53 25.33 -24.08
N GLY A 34 4.67 25.14 -25.08
CA GLY A 34 4.26 26.12 -26.10
C GLY A 34 4.03 27.58 -25.67
N SER A 35 4.51 28.45 -26.54
CA SER A 35 4.30 29.90 -26.61
C SER A 35 2.83 30.32 -26.48
N LYS A 36 2.58 31.33 -25.63
CA LYS A 36 1.35 32.15 -25.66
C LYS A 36 1.70 33.62 -25.91
N PRO A 37 0.88 34.37 -26.67
CA PRO A 37 1.24 35.67 -27.25
C PRO A 37 1.16 36.82 -26.21
N PRO A 38 1.75 38.00 -26.50
CA PRO A 38 1.82 39.07 -25.52
C PRO A 38 0.47 39.79 -25.43
N VAL A 39 -0.10 39.88 -24.23
CA VAL A 39 -1.23 40.78 -23.97
C VAL A 39 -0.67 42.12 -23.51
N THR A 40 -0.91 43.13 -24.35
CA THR A 40 -0.63 44.54 -24.12
C THR A 40 -1.35 45.06 -22.88
N ALA A 41 -0.60 45.73 -22.01
CA ALA A 41 -1.14 46.51 -20.90
C ALA A 41 -1.96 47.70 -21.40
N ARG A 42 -3.14 47.92 -20.81
CA ARG A 42 -3.84 49.21 -20.83
C ARG A 42 -4.34 49.54 -19.43
N THR A 43 -4.10 50.79 -19.07
CA THR A 43 -4.27 51.42 -17.76
C THR A 43 -5.61 52.14 -17.59
N SER A 44 -6.13 52.07 -16.35
CA SER A 44 -6.89 53.11 -15.61
C SER A 44 -8.39 53.33 -15.91
N PRO A 45 -9.15 54.01 -15.01
CA PRO A 45 -9.24 53.88 -13.54
C PRO A 45 -10.71 54.00 -13.01
N GLY A 46 -10.96 53.72 -11.72
CA GLY A 46 -12.09 54.37 -11.03
C GLY A 46 -12.74 53.65 -9.84
N SER A 47 -12.33 54.10 -8.65
CA SER A 47 -13.14 54.34 -7.43
C SER A 47 -13.28 53.26 -6.33
N PRO A 48 -13.38 53.72 -5.06
CA PRO A 48 -12.90 52.97 -3.89
C PRO A 48 -14.02 52.63 -2.89
N VAL A 49 -13.90 51.51 -2.16
CA VAL A 49 -14.56 51.37 -0.84
C VAL A 49 -13.66 50.58 0.11
N SER A 50 -13.55 51.13 1.31
CA SER A 50 -12.77 50.73 2.49
C SER A 50 -13.39 49.53 3.24
N SER A 51 -12.55 48.60 3.75
CA SER A 51 -12.51 48.25 5.20
C SER A 51 -11.62 47.02 5.52
N ALA A 52 -10.62 47.26 6.39
CA ALA A 52 -9.98 46.38 7.38
C ALA A 52 -9.30 45.02 7.00
N PRO A 53 -8.25 44.60 7.74
CA PRO A 53 -7.35 43.52 7.31
C PRO A 53 -7.86 42.13 7.72
N VAL A 54 -8.00 41.23 6.74
CA VAL A 54 -8.28 39.81 6.97
C VAL A 54 -6.95 39.06 7.02
N GLN A 55 -6.70 38.37 8.13
CA GLN A 55 -5.60 37.43 8.30
C GLN A 55 -5.64 36.31 7.25
N PRO A 56 -4.49 35.78 6.78
CA PRO A 56 -4.49 34.66 5.85
C PRO A 56 -4.95 33.40 6.59
N SER A 57 -6.20 33.01 6.32
CA SER A 57 -6.71 31.69 6.65
C SER A 57 -6.01 30.67 5.75
N GLY A 58 -5.16 29.86 6.37
CA GLY A 58 -4.60 28.67 5.75
C GLY A 58 -5.73 27.75 5.29
N SER A 59 -5.82 27.56 3.99
CA SER A 59 -6.55 26.45 3.38
C SER A 59 -5.61 25.85 2.35
N SER A 60 -4.81 24.89 2.81
CA SER A 60 -4.08 23.98 1.93
C SER A 60 -5.11 23.26 1.06
N PRO A 61 -4.91 23.16 -0.26
CA PRO A 61 -5.75 22.30 -1.09
C PRO A 61 -5.51 20.86 -0.64
N THR A 62 -6.55 20.26 -0.06
CA THR A 62 -6.62 18.85 0.29
C THR A 62 -6.57 18.06 -1.02
N GLN A 63 -5.38 17.64 -1.44
CA GLN A 63 -5.24 16.63 -2.48
C GLN A 63 -5.47 15.27 -1.83
N SER A 64 -6.53 14.61 -2.26
CA SER A 64 -6.94 13.28 -1.84
C SER A 64 -5.81 12.27 -2.02
N ALA A 65 -5.56 11.46 -0.99
CA ALA A 65 -4.74 10.26 -1.11
C ALA A 65 -5.20 9.39 -2.30
N PRO A 66 -4.30 8.60 -2.92
CA PRO A 66 -4.70 7.60 -3.90
C PRO A 66 -5.86 6.75 -3.33
N PRO A 67 -6.85 6.35 -4.14
CA PRO A 67 -7.90 5.47 -3.65
C PRO A 67 -7.25 4.17 -3.16
N VAL A 68 -7.30 3.97 -1.84
CA VAL A 68 -6.93 2.72 -1.20
C VAL A 68 -7.89 1.65 -1.72
N ALA A 69 -7.43 0.41 -1.84
CA ALA A 69 -8.34 -0.71 -1.98
C ALA A 69 -9.47 -0.50 -0.96
N PRO A 70 -10.76 -0.45 -1.38
CA PRO A 70 -11.83 -0.34 -0.41
C PRO A 70 -11.58 -1.46 0.58
N SER A 71 -11.36 -1.11 1.86
CA SER A 71 -10.95 -2.03 2.92
C SER A 71 -11.62 -3.37 2.66
N GLY A 72 -10.86 -4.39 2.26
CA GLY A 72 -11.37 -5.68 1.79
C GLY A 72 -11.96 -6.51 2.92
N GLY A 73 -12.73 -5.90 3.80
CA GLY A 73 -12.99 -6.39 5.15
C GLY A 73 -14.30 -5.88 5.73
N GLN A 74 -15.33 -5.74 4.91
CA GLN A 74 -16.69 -5.86 5.45
C GLN A 74 -17.41 -6.97 4.71
N VAL A 75 -17.77 -8.02 5.44
CA VAL A 75 -18.79 -8.96 5.01
C VAL A 75 -19.99 -8.16 4.51
N ARG A 76 -20.35 -8.44 3.27
CA ARG A 76 -20.90 -7.45 2.35
C ARG A 76 -22.21 -6.86 2.82
N VAL A 77 -23.13 -7.69 3.31
CA VAL A 77 -24.46 -7.27 3.74
C VAL A 77 -25.03 -8.30 4.71
N ALA A 78 -25.60 -7.85 5.83
CA ALA A 78 -26.55 -8.66 6.59
C ALA A 78 -27.87 -8.63 5.81
N GLU A 79 -28.43 -9.78 5.46
CA GLU A 79 -29.66 -9.83 4.65
C GLU A 79 -30.81 -9.14 5.40
N PRO A 80 -31.51 -8.16 4.76
CA PRO A 80 -32.69 -7.54 5.33
C PRO A 80 -33.70 -8.61 5.71
N MET A 81 -34.09 -8.61 6.97
CA MET A 81 -35.02 -9.59 7.52
C MET A 81 -36.42 -8.99 7.62
N GLU A 82 -37.20 -9.14 6.55
CA GLU A 82 -38.66 -9.25 6.72
C GLU A 82 -38.95 -10.74 6.88
N LEU A 83 -38.98 -11.25 8.12
CA LEU A 83 -39.55 -12.58 8.35
C LEU A 83 -41.02 -12.48 7.92
N PRO A 84 -41.43 -13.07 6.78
CA PRO A 84 -42.81 -12.95 6.36
C PRO A 84 -43.62 -13.76 7.37
N ALA A 85 -44.87 -13.35 7.65
CA ALA A 85 -45.75 -14.09 8.57
C ALA A 85 -45.65 -15.60 8.27
N SER A 86 -45.03 -16.32 9.21
CA SER A 86 -44.58 -17.69 9.07
C SER A 86 -44.97 -18.44 10.33
N PRO A 87 -45.39 -19.71 10.26
CA PRO A 87 -45.61 -20.53 11.45
C PRO A 87 -44.39 -20.56 12.38
N HIS A 88 -43.21 -20.28 11.84
CA HIS A 88 -41.91 -20.34 12.52
C HIS A 88 -41.45 -19.00 13.12
N GLU A 89 -42.21 -17.92 12.92
CA GLU A 89 -41.86 -16.58 13.41
C GLU A 89 -41.64 -16.56 14.93
N SER A 90 -42.48 -17.28 15.67
CA SER A 90 -42.38 -17.38 17.13
C SER A 90 -41.08 -18.05 17.61
N LEU A 91 -40.48 -18.91 16.79
CA LEU A 91 -39.20 -19.58 17.07
C LEU A 91 -38.00 -18.74 16.62
N LEU A 92 -38.09 -18.08 15.47
CA LEU A 92 -36.97 -17.39 14.83
C LEU A 92 -36.82 -15.92 15.25
N ALA A 93 -37.91 -15.21 15.53
CA ALA A 93 -37.86 -13.79 15.92
C ALA A 93 -37.04 -13.53 17.20
N PRO A 94 -37.07 -14.37 18.25
CA PRO A 94 -36.19 -14.20 19.40
C PRO A 94 -34.70 -14.33 19.03
N ILE A 95 -34.36 -15.22 18.10
CA ILE A 95 -32.98 -15.45 17.64
C ILE A 95 -32.51 -14.23 16.82
N GLN A 96 -33.35 -13.75 15.91
CA GLN A 96 -33.09 -12.52 15.16
C GLN A 96 -32.75 -11.36 16.10
N LYS A 97 -33.56 -11.16 17.14
CA LYS A 97 -33.36 -10.09 18.12
C LYS A 97 -31.99 -10.21 18.81
N LEU A 98 -31.55 -11.43 19.15
CA LEU A 98 -30.23 -11.66 19.73
C LEU A 98 -29.11 -11.28 18.76
N ILE A 99 -29.22 -11.62 17.48
CA ILE A 99 -28.23 -11.23 16.45
C ILE A 99 -28.17 -9.70 16.33
N VAL A 100 -29.32 -9.03 16.24
CA VAL A 100 -29.39 -7.56 16.17
C VAL A 100 -28.78 -6.89 17.41
N GLN A 101 -28.92 -7.52 18.58
CA GLN A 101 -28.35 -7.04 19.84
C GLN A 101 -26.86 -7.37 20.01
N GLY A 102 -26.26 -8.16 19.11
CA GLY A 102 -24.87 -8.59 19.24
C GLY A 102 -24.66 -9.77 20.19
N SER A 103 -25.73 -10.45 20.64
CA SER A 103 -25.68 -11.58 21.57
C SER A 103 -25.32 -12.89 20.84
N GLU A 104 -24.11 -12.95 20.30
CA GLU A 104 -23.65 -14.00 19.38
C GLU A 104 -23.77 -15.43 19.93
N ALA A 105 -23.26 -15.66 21.15
CA ALA A 105 -23.22 -17.00 21.75
C ALA A 105 -24.63 -17.55 22.04
N GLU A 106 -25.53 -16.68 22.48
CA GLU A 106 -26.92 -17.07 22.75
C GLU A 106 -27.70 -17.30 21.44
N ALA A 107 -27.50 -16.46 20.43
CA ALA A 107 -28.10 -16.64 19.11
C ALA A 107 -27.66 -17.99 18.49
N GLU A 108 -26.37 -18.29 18.54
CA GLU A 108 -25.80 -19.56 18.06
C GLU A 108 -26.39 -20.76 18.81
N ALA A 109 -26.41 -20.71 20.15
CA ALA A 109 -26.95 -21.79 20.96
C ALA A 109 -28.43 -22.07 20.62
N ARG A 110 -29.24 -21.02 20.41
CA ARG A 110 -30.65 -21.19 20.02
C ARG A 110 -30.83 -21.73 18.61
N LEU A 111 -29.97 -21.35 17.66
CA LEU A 111 -29.98 -21.91 16.31
C LEU A 111 -29.59 -23.40 16.31
N MET A 112 -28.62 -23.79 17.14
CA MET A 112 -28.23 -25.20 17.29
C MET A 112 -29.30 -26.03 18.02
N ALA A 113 -30.09 -25.40 18.90
CA ALA A 113 -31.15 -26.03 19.68
C ALA A 113 -32.53 -26.03 18.99
N LEU A 114 -32.60 -25.72 17.69
CA LEU A 114 -33.85 -25.80 16.94
C LEU A 114 -34.45 -27.22 17.05
N PRO A 115 -35.77 -27.36 17.31
CA PRO A 115 -36.36 -28.67 17.54
C PRO A 115 -36.11 -29.65 16.37
N PRO A 116 -35.82 -30.94 16.65
CA PRO A 116 -35.63 -31.93 15.60
C PRO A 116 -36.80 -31.96 14.61
N GLY A 117 -36.50 -32.07 13.32
CA GLY A 117 -37.51 -32.12 12.25
C GLY A 117 -38.01 -30.76 11.76
N THR A 118 -37.73 -29.65 12.45
CA THR A 118 -38.10 -28.29 11.99
C THR A 118 -37.46 -27.93 10.66
N LEU A 119 -36.20 -28.32 10.46
CA LEU A 119 -35.46 -28.15 9.21
C LEU A 119 -35.90 -29.10 8.08
N SER A 120 -36.98 -29.87 8.25
CA SER A 120 -37.58 -30.61 7.13
C SER A 120 -38.38 -29.68 6.22
N ASP A 121 -38.93 -28.59 6.78
CA ASP A 121 -39.60 -27.55 6.00
C ASP A 121 -38.56 -26.71 5.25
N SER A 122 -38.76 -26.57 3.93
CA SER A 122 -37.88 -25.79 3.08
C SER A 122 -37.87 -24.30 3.45
N ARG A 123 -39.01 -23.75 3.88
CA ARG A 123 -39.09 -22.34 4.28
C ARG A 123 -38.34 -22.11 5.59
N MET A 124 -38.52 -22.99 6.58
CA MET A 124 -37.77 -22.96 7.83
C MET A 124 -36.26 -23.08 7.61
N ARG A 125 -35.82 -23.98 6.71
CA ARG A 125 -34.40 -24.09 6.35
C ARG A 125 -33.84 -22.81 5.76
N HIS A 126 -34.58 -22.18 4.86
CA HIS A 126 -34.19 -20.91 4.26
C HIS A 126 -34.08 -19.80 5.33
N ASP A 127 -35.11 -19.61 6.15
CA ASP A 127 -35.11 -18.57 7.20
C ASP A 127 -34.00 -18.81 8.25
N ALA A 128 -33.76 -20.08 8.63
CA ALA A 128 -32.65 -20.44 9.51
C ALA A 128 -31.28 -20.21 8.85
N SER A 129 -31.15 -20.47 7.55
CA SER A 129 -29.94 -20.16 6.77
C SER A 129 -29.61 -18.67 6.82
N VAL A 130 -30.62 -17.81 6.62
CA VAL A 130 -30.47 -16.34 6.70
C VAL A 130 -29.98 -15.91 8.09
N LEU A 131 -30.50 -16.51 9.16
CA LEU A 131 -30.03 -16.22 10.53
C LEU A 131 -28.59 -16.67 10.76
N TRP A 132 -28.20 -17.86 10.29
CA TRP A 132 -26.81 -18.32 10.35
C TRP A 132 -25.88 -17.41 9.54
N ASN A 133 -26.31 -16.93 8.37
CA ASN A 133 -25.57 -15.98 7.55
C ASN A 133 -25.38 -14.65 8.30
N ASN A 134 -26.44 -14.10 8.87
CA ASN A 134 -26.39 -12.85 9.64
C ASN A 134 -25.54 -12.97 10.92
N LEU A 135 -25.57 -14.12 11.60
CA LEU A 135 -24.64 -14.42 12.70
C LEU A 135 -23.19 -14.47 12.22
N GLY A 136 -22.92 -15.06 11.05
CA GLY A 136 -21.59 -15.04 10.43
C GLY A 136 -21.10 -13.63 10.12
N VAL A 137 -21.99 -12.76 9.59
CA VAL A 137 -21.69 -11.33 9.35
C VAL A 137 -21.32 -10.65 10.67
N LEU A 138 -22.12 -10.85 11.71
CA LEU A 138 -21.89 -10.27 13.05
C LEU A 138 -20.54 -10.71 13.63
N LYS A 139 -20.25 -12.02 13.64
CA LYS A 139 -18.99 -12.59 14.11
C LYS A 139 -17.79 -12.03 13.34
N SER A 140 -17.92 -11.91 12.02
CA SER A 140 -16.85 -11.40 11.15
C SER A 140 -16.57 -9.93 11.42
N LYS A 141 -17.61 -9.11 11.62
CA LYS A 141 -17.45 -7.69 11.98
C LYS A 141 -16.79 -7.51 13.35
N ALA A 142 -17.08 -8.40 14.30
CA ALA A 142 -16.55 -8.31 15.66
C ALA A 142 -15.09 -8.81 15.77
N ARG A 143 -14.72 -9.87 15.03
CA ARG A 143 -13.45 -10.60 15.24
C ARG A 143 -12.71 -11.01 13.95
N GLY A 144 -13.09 -10.46 12.80
CA GLY A 144 -12.51 -10.77 11.49
C GLY A 144 -13.13 -11.99 10.81
N ALA A 145 -12.91 -12.13 9.49
CA ALA A 145 -13.58 -13.13 8.65
C ALA A 145 -13.56 -14.57 9.17
N SER A 146 -12.44 -15.02 9.76
CA SER A 146 -12.29 -16.38 10.29
C SER A 146 -13.39 -16.75 11.30
N ALA A 147 -13.83 -15.80 12.13
CA ALA A 147 -14.86 -16.03 13.14
C ALA A 147 -16.25 -16.31 12.53
N GLY A 148 -16.54 -15.80 11.32
CA GLY A 148 -17.81 -16.00 10.64
C GLY A 148 -17.90 -17.28 9.81
N VAL A 149 -16.76 -17.84 9.38
CA VAL A 149 -16.68 -18.97 8.44
C VAL A 149 -17.59 -20.13 8.83
N SER A 150 -17.57 -20.56 10.11
CA SER A 150 -18.39 -21.68 10.55
C SER A 150 -19.89 -21.41 10.37
N ALA A 151 -20.35 -20.19 10.69
CA ALA A 151 -21.76 -19.82 10.58
C ALA A 151 -22.19 -19.73 9.11
N PHE A 152 -21.34 -19.16 8.23
CA PHE A 152 -21.59 -19.15 6.78
C PHE A 152 -21.63 -20.55 6.17
N LYS A 153 -20.76 -21.47 6.61
CA LYS A 153 -20.80 -22.87 6.16
C LYS A 153 -22.09 -23.56 6.57
N THR A 154 -22.55 -23.32 7.81
CA THR A 154 -23.85 -23.83 8.27
C THR A 154 -25.00 -23.26 7.44
N ALA A 155 -25.04 -21.94 7.23
CA ALA A 155 -26.03 -21.29 6.38
C ALA A 155 -26.06 -21.92 4.98
N LEU A 156 -24.91 -22.02 4.31
CA LEU A 156 -24.81 -22.57 2.95
C LEU A 156 -25.21 -24.05 2.90
N SER A 157 -25.05 -24.80 4.00
CA SER A 157 -25.51 -26.19 4.07
C SER A 157 -27.04 -26.31 4.16
N LEU A 158 -27.71 -25.30 4.73
CA LEU A 158 -29.17 -25.24 4.88
C LEU A 158 -29.85 -24.76 3.60
N ASP A 159 -29.23 -23.78 2.92
CA ASP A 159 -29.67 -23.26 1.63
C ASP A 159 -28.47 -23.10 0.66
N PRO A 160 -28.15 -24.15 -0.12
CA PRO A 160 -26.99 -24.14 -1.01
C PRO A 160 -27.07 -23.12 -2.15
N GLU A 161 -28.26 -22.68 -2.54
CA GLU A 161 -28.47 -21.78 -3.68
C GLU A 161 -28.60 -20.32 -3.27
N ASN A 162 -28.52 -20.01 -1.97
CA ASN A 162 -28.56 -18.63 -1.48
C ASN A 162 -27.30 -17.86 -1.95
N PRO A 163 -27.46 -16.85 -2.84
CA PRO A 163 -26.34 -16.13 -3.41
C PRO A 163 -25.58 -15.30 -2.37
N THR A 164 -26.28 -14.67 -1.43
CA THR A 164 -25.68 -13.82 -0.40
C THR A 164 -24.78 -14.61 0.53
N THR A 165 -25.24 -15.76 1.00
CA THR A 165 -24.47 -16.64 1.88
C THR A 165 -23.22 -17.16 1.18
N ARG A 166 -23.35 -17.56 -0.09
CA ARG A 166 -22.21 -18.02 -0.89
C ARG A 166 -21.20 -16.89 -1.11
N LEU A 167 -21.66 -15.66 -1.41
CA LEU A 167 -20.80 -14.47 -1.53
C LEU A 167 -20.10 -14.11 -0.21
N ASN A 168 -20.81 -14.14 0.92
CA ASN A 168 -20.22 -13.86 2.23
C ASN A 168 -19.16 -14.89 2.61
N LEU A 169 -19.39 -16.18 2.31
CA LEU A 169 -18.39 -17.22 2.49
C LEU A 169 -17.21 -17.06 1.52
N ALA A 170 -17.46 -16.71 0.25
CA ALA A 170 -16.42 -16.43 -0.73
C ALA A 170 -15.49 -15.30 -0.25
N HIS A 171 -16.08 -14.23 0.27
CA HIS A 171 -15.36 -13.10 0.84
C HIS A 171 -14.54 -13.52 2.04
N ALA A 172 -15.15 -14.23 3.00
CA ALA A 172 -14.46 -14.68 4.20
C ALA A 172 -13.26 -15.59 3.86
N TYR A 173 -13.42 -16.51 2.92
CA TYR A 173 -12.31 -17.34 2.45
C TYR A 173 -11.24 -16.54 1.72
N TRP A 174 -11.60 -15.53 0.94
CA TRP A 174 -10.62 -14.70 0.23
C TRP A 174 -9.77 -13.88 1.22
N GLU A 175 -10.42 -13.22 2.19
CA GLU A 175 -9.79 -12.40 3.22
C GLU A 175 -8.77 -13.20 4.05
N ILE A 176 -9.13 -14.42 4.46
CA ILE A 176 -8.23 -15.28 5.25
C ILE A 176 -7.32 -16.18 4.39
N LYS A 177 -7.37 -16.01 3.06
CA LYS A 177 -6.64 -16.84 2.08
C LYS A 177 -6.87 -18.35 2.26
N ASP A 178 -8.11 -18.74 2.57
CA ASP A 178 -8.49 -20.14 2.80
C ASP A 178 -8.44 -20.95 1.48
N PRO A 179 -7.76 -22.11 1.44
CA PRO A 179 -7.71 -22.97 0.27
C PRO A 179 -9.09 -23.53 -0.15
N ALA A 180 -10.11 -23.47 0.71
CA ALA A 180 -11.47 -23.90 0.41
C ALA A 180 -12.16 -23.03 -0.65
N LEU A 181 -11.65 -21.83 -0.95
CA LEU A 181 -12.13 -21.03 -2.07
C LEU A 181 -11.66 -21.64 -3.40
N THR A 182 -12.20 -22.77 -3.82
CA THR A 182 -11.76 -23.42 -5.06
C THR A 182 -12.27 -22.69 -6.31
N ASN A 183 -11.72 -23.01 -7.49
CA ASN A 183 -12.29 -22.52 -8.75
C ASN A 183 -13.75 -22.97 -8.91
N GLU A 184 -14.06 -24.22 -8.54
CA GLU A 184 -15.44 -24.73 -8.53
C GLU A 184 -16.36 -23.90 -7.61
N PHE A 185 -15.87 -23.49 -6.44
CA PHE A 185 -16.63 -22.62 -5.54
C PHE A 185 -16.91 -21.26 -6.18
N LEU A 186 -15.92 -20.66 -6.84
CA LEU A 186 -16.08 -19.37 -7.55
C LEU A 186 -16.99 -19.48 -8.76
N GLU A 187 -16.90 -20.54 -9.57
CA GLU A 187 -17.79 -20.82 -10.70
C GLU A 187 -19.25 -20.92 -10.24
N LYS A 188 -19.52 -21.65 -9.15
CA LYS A 188 -20.85 -21.71 -8.54
C LYS A 188 -21.30 -20.37 -7.97
N THR A 189 -20.37 -19.55 -7.46
CA THR A 189 -20.68 -18.20 -6.96
C THR A 189 -21.09 -17.29 -8.11
N ILE A 190 -20.38 -17.33 -9.25
CA ILE A 190 -20.73 -16.59 -10.47
C ILE A 190 -22.09 -17.03 -11.00
N ALA A 191 -22.38 -18.33 -10.98
CA ALA A 191 -23.64 -18.87 -11.48
C ALA A 191 -24.87 -18.34 -10.71
N VAL A 192 -24.78 -18.21 -9.37
CA VAL A 192 -25.90 -17.74 -8.54
C VAL A 192 -25.91 -16.22 -8.35
N ALA A 193 -24.78 -15.55 -8.50
CA ALA A 193 -24.63 -14.10 -8.36
C ALA A 193 -23.91 -13.47 -9.58
N PRO A 194 -24.49 -13.56 -10.79
CA PRO A 194 -23.80 -13.19 -12.04
C PRO A 194 -23.48 -11.69 -12.17
N ASN A 195 -24.17 -10.84 -11.39
CA ASN A 195 -24.00 -9.39 -11.39
C ASN A 195 -23.07 -8.91 -10.26
N ASP A 196 -22.56 -9.82 -9.43
CA ASP A 196 -21.69 -9.44 -8.31
C ASP A 196 -20.22 -9.35 -8.77
N PRO A 197 -19.48 -8.28 -8.42
CA PRO A 197 -18.08 -8.13 -8.84
C PRO A 197 -17.09 -9.04 -8.07
N LEU A 198 -17.42 -9.55 -6.88
CA LEU A 198 -16.50 -10.31 -6.01
C LEU A 198 -15.80 -11.45 -6.71
N PRO A 199 -16.51 -12.38 -7.38
CA PRO A 199 -15.86 -13.60 -7.84
C PRO A 199 -14.82 -13.27 -8.91
N HIS A 200 -15.09 -12.24 -9.71
CA HIS A 200 -14.15 -11.73 -10.70
C HIS A 200 -12.94 -11.03 -10.05
N LEU A 201 -13.12 -10.30 -8.94
CA LEU A 201 -12.00 -9.73 -8.19
C LEU A 201 -11.08 -10.82 -7.62
N VAL A 202 -11.68 -11.86 -7.03
CA VAL A 202 -10.91 -13.01 -6.51
C VAL A 202 -10.14 -13.71 -7.63
N LEU A 203 -10.77 -13.92 -8.80
CA LEU A 203 -10.11 -14.53 -9.94
C LEU A 203 -8.98 -13.64 -10.48
N ALA A 204 -9.20 -12.34 -10.57
CA ALA A 204 -8.18 -11.38 -10.99
C ALA A 204 -6.97 -11.40 -10.04
N ASP A 205 -7.20 -11.36 -8.73
CA ASP A 205 -6.16 -11.45 -7.70
C ASP A 205 -5.33 -12.74 -7.84
N ARG A 206 -5.98 -13.89 -8.03
CA ARG A 206 -5.29 -15.18 -8.25
C ARG A 206 -4.45 -15.23 -9.51
N LEU A 207 -4.95 -14.67 -10.60
CA LEU A 207 -4.22 -14.61 -11.86
C LEU A 207 -3.06 -13.64 -11.74
N PHE A 208 -3.26 -12.55 -11.00
CA PHE A 208 -2.21 -11.62 -10.66
C PHE A 208 -1.08 -12.27 -9.84
N GLU A 209 -1.41 -13.09 -8.83
CA GLU A 209 -0.42 -13.88 -8.08
C GLU A 209 0.37 -14.88 -8.95
N LYS A 210 -0.21 -15.30 -10.08
CA LYS A 210 0.45 -16.17 -11.08
C LYS A 210 1.16 -15.39 -12.18
N ASP A 211 1.19 -14.06 -12.07
CA ASP A 211 1.66 -13.10 -13.08
C ASP A 211 0.97 -13.25 -14.47
N ASP A 212 -0.24 -13.83 -14.50
CA ASP A 212 -1.12 -13.83 -15.67
C ASP A 212 -1.87 -12.50 -15.76
N LEU A 213 -1.15 -11.47 -16.21
CA LEU A 213 -1.65 -10.10 -16.31
C LEU A 213 -2.83 -9.98 -17.30
N ALA A 214 -2.83 -10.77 -18.38
CA ALA A 214 -3.89 -10.77 -19.37
C ALA A 214 -5.20 -11.35 -18.81
N GLY A 215 -5.11 -12.49 -18.13
CA GLY A 215 -6.25 -13.09 -17.42
C GLY A 215 -6.76 -12.19 -16.30
N ALA A 216 -5.85 -11.58 -15.53
CA ALA A 216 -6.22 -10.63 -14.47
C ALA A 216 -6.96 -9.40 -15.04
N ALA A 217 -6.46 -8.82 -16.13
CA ALA A 217 -7.11 -7.69 -16.81
C ALA A 217 -8.53 -8.04 -17.29
N LEU A 218 -8.72 -9.23 -17.85
CA LEU A 218 -10.04 -9.70 -18.30
C LEU A 218 -11.05 -9.76 -17.14
N HIS A 219 -10.64 -10.30 -15.99
CA HIS A 219 -11.53 -10.38 -14.83
C HIS A 219 -11.73 -9.03 -14.13
N LEU A 220 -10.73 -8.13 -14.16
CA LEU A 220 -10.91 -6.74 -13.71
C LEU A 220 -11.93 -6.00 -14.58
N ASP A 221 -11.95 -6.23 -15.90
CA ASP A 221 -12.99 -5.68 -16.79
C ASP A 221 -14.39 -6.16 -16.35
N GLN A 222 -14.51 -7.46 -16.07
CA GLN A 222 -15.77 -8.07 -15.63
C GLN A 222 -16.22 -7.52 -14.28
N ALA A 223 -15.30 -7.34 -13.33
CA ALA A 223 -15.60 -6.75 -12.04
C ALA A 223 -16.01 -5.28 -12.15
N ALA A 224 -15.30 -4.47 -12.95
CA ALA A 224 -15.62 -3.06 -13.15
C ALA A 224 -17.01 -2.86 -13.78
N GLN A 225 -17.37 -3.67 -14.79
CA GLN A 225 -18.72 -3.66 -15.40
C GLN A 225 -19.84 -3.92 -14.37
N ARG A 226 -19.55 -4.70 -13.33
CA ARG A 226 -20.49 -5.09 -12.26
C ARG A 226 -20.42 -4.19 -11.03
N ALA A 227 -19.46 -3.28 -10.96
CA ALA A 227 -19.28 -2.35 -9.86
C ALA A 227 -19.96 -0.98 -10.10
N ALA A 228 -20.75 -0.83 -11.17
CA ALA A 228 -21.33 0.44 -11.58
C ALA A 228 -22.16 1.14 -10.48
N GLU A 229 -22.79 0.36 -9.61
CA GLU A 229 -23.61 0.87 -8.48
C GLU A 229 -22.77 1.27 -7.26
N ASN A 230 -21.46 1.02 -7.27
CA ASN A 230 -20.53 1.40 -6.22
C ASN A 230 -19.39 2.28 -6.79
N PRO A 231 -19.57 3.61 -6.83
CA PRO A 231 -18.60 4.53 -7.43
C PRO A 231 -17.19 4.46 -6.80
N GLY A 232 -17.11 4.17 -5.50
CA GLY A 232 -15.84 4.01 -4.79
C GLY A 232 -15.08 2.77 -5.26
N LEU A 233 -15.76 1.62 -5.29
CA LEU A 233 -15.21 0.39 -5.84
C LEU A 233 -14.83 0.57 -7.31
N LEU A 234 -15.70 1.16 -8.12
CA LEU A 234 -15.42 1.41 -9.53
C LEU A 234 -14.15 2.25 -9.74
N SER A 235 -13.98 3.33 -8.97
CA SER A 235 -12.78 4.19 -9.07
C SER A 235 -11.50 3.43 -8.75
N TYR A 236 -11.53 2.56 -7.73
CA TYR A 236 -10.40 1.70 -7.40
C TYR A 236 -10.12 0.66 -8.50
N LEU A 237 -11.17 0.01 -9.01
CA LEU A 237 -11.01 -0.99 -10.07
C LEU A 237 -10.46 -0.40 -11.36
N GLU A 238 -10.88 0.80 -11.75
CA GLU A 238 -10.30 1.48 -12.92
C GLU A 238 -8.81 1.80 -12.71
N LEU A 239 -8.39 2.20 -11.51
CA LEU A 239 -6.96 2.40 -11.20
C LEU A 239 -6.16 1.10 -11.34
N VAL A 240 -6.60 0.02 -10.68
CA VAL A 240 -5.89 -1.27 -10.71
C VAL A 240 -5.86 -1.83 -12.13
N ARG A 241 -7.01 -1.82 -12.82
CA ARG A 241 -7.14 -2.25 -14.21
C ARG A 241 -6.20 -1.49 -15.14
N ALA A 242 -6.13 -0.16 -15.03
CA ALA A 242 -5.23 0.64 -15.85
C ALA A 242 -3.76 0.23 -15.64
N LYS A 243 -3.35 0.01 -14.38
CA LYS A 243 -2.00 -0.46 -14.07
C LYS A 243 -1.72 -1.87 -14.57
N VAL A 244 -2.65 -2.81 -14.39
CA VAL A 244 -2.48 -4.20 -14.87
C VAL A 244 -2.37 -4.22 -16.38
N ARG A 245 -3.21 -3.48 -17.12
CA ARG A 245 -3.12 -3.38 -18.59
C ARG A 245 -1.82 -2.73 -19.07
N GLN A 246 -1.36 -1.68 -18.37
CA GLN A 246 -0.07 -1.07 -18.68
C GLN A 246 1.08 -2.06 -18.49
N ALA A 247 1.07 -2.82 -17.40
CA ALA A 247 2.05 -3.87 -17.13
C ALA A 247 1.96 -5.01 -18.15
N GLU A 248 0.75 -5.48 -18.48
CA GLU A 248 0.51 -6.49 -19.51
C GLU A 248 1.15 -6.07 -20.83
N GLN A 249 0.85 -4.86 -21.31
CA GLN A 249 1.38 -4.35 -22.57
C GLN A 249 2.90 -4.21 -22.56
N ALA A 250 3.47 -3.73 -21.45
CA ALA A 250 4.91 -3.51 -21.31
C ALA A 250 5.67 -4.83 -21.18
N GLU A 251 5.10 -5.83 -20.51
CA GLU A 251 5.81 -7.03 -20.06
C GLU A 251 5.46 -8.28 -20.90
N GLN A 252 4.49 -8.22 -21.83
CA GLN A 252 4.01 -9.39 -22.59
C GLN A 252 5.11 -10.20 -23.28
N LYS A 253 6.18 -9.54 -23.71
CA LYS A 253 7.29 -10.16 -24.45
C LYS A 253 8.50 -10.47 -23.56
N PHE A 254 8.37 -10.24 -22.26
CA PHE A 254 9.50 -10.37 -21.35
C PHE A 254 9.80 -11.85 -21.09
N SER A 255 11.09 -12.17 -21.05
CA SER A 255 11.58 -13.45 -20.55
C SER A 255 11.68 -13.39 -19.03
N SER A 256 11.50 -14.54 -18.37
CA SER A 256 11.52 -14.63 -16.90
C SER A 256 12.57 -15.62 -16.42
N ARG A 257 13.24 -15.31 -15.30
CA ARG A 257 14.15 -16.22 -14.61
C ARG A 257 14.00 -16.09 -13.10
N GLY A 258 13.93 -17.22 -12.41
CA GLY A 258 13.73 -17.27 -10.96
C GLY A 258 14.95 -17.72 -10.17
N SER A 259 14.98 -17.30 -8.91
CA SER A 259 15.74 -17.87 -7.79
C SER A 259 14.76 -18.41 -6.74
N SER A 260 15.24 -18.74 -5.53
CA SER A 260 14.38 -19.20 -4.44
C SER A 260 13.37 -18.13 -3.98
N HIS A 261 13.77 -16.85 -3.99
CA HIS A 261 12.97 -15.76 -3.41
C HIS A 261 12.60 -14.64 -4.39
N PHE A 262 13.09 -14.69 -5.62
CA PHE A 262 12.83 -13.65 -6.62
C PHE A 262 12.54 -14.24 -7.99
N THR A 263 11.72 -13.54 -8.77
CA THR A 263 11.55 -13.77 -10.22
C THR A 263 11.87 -12.48 -10.95
N VAL A 264 12.80 -12.53 -11.90
CA VAL A 264 13.21 -11.38 -12.71
C VAL A 264 12.64 -11.50 -14.12
N LYS A 265 11.90 -10.48 -14.57
CA LYS A 265 11.36 -10.32 -15.94
C LYS A 265 12.13 -9.25 -16.71
N PHE A 266 12.38 -9.46 -18.00
CA PHE A 266 13.15 -8.53 -18.83
C PHE A 266 12.82 -8.67 -20.33
N ASP A 267 13.02 -7.60 -21.11
CA ASP A 267 12.73 -7.47 -22.57
C ASP A 267 13.42 -8.51 -23.48
N GLY A 268 14.42 -9.23 -22.99
CA GLY A 268 15.16 -10.25 -23.75
C GLY A 268 16.38 -9.73 -24.51
N ARG A 269 16.58 -8.40 -24.59
CA ARG A 269 17.81 -7.77 -25.11
C ARG A 269 18.92 -7.55 -24.07
N GLU A 270 18.64 -7.83 -22.81
CA GLU A 270 19.57 -7.59 -21.72
C GLU A 270 20.50 -8.78 -21.49
N ASP A 271 21.77 -8.45 -21.25
CA ASP A 271 22.86 -9.41 -21.11
C ASP A 271 22.62 -10.36 -19.92
N TYR A 272 23.00 -11.62 -20.10
CA TYR A 272 22.85 -12.68 -19.12
C TYR A 272 23.51 -12.30 -17.76
N ASP A 273 24.54 -11.48 -17.83
CA ASP A 273 25.27 -10.98 -16.67
C ASP A 273 24.45 -9.97 -15.83
N THR A 274 23.53 -9.22 -16.43
CA THR A 274 22.69 -8.23 -15.74
C THR A 274 21.74 -8.91 -14.78
N TRP A 275 20.99 -9.91 -15.24
CA TRP A 275 19.98 -10.58 -14.41
C TRP A 275 20.64 -11.44 -13.33
N THR A 276 21.80 -12.07 -13.62
CA THR A 276 22.56 -12.82 -12.60
C THR A 276 22.95 -11.88 -11.47
N ARG A 277 23.46 -10.69 -11.82
CA ARG A 277 23.86 -9.67 -10.85
C ARG A 277 22.68 -9.16 -10.02
N VAL A 278 21.52 -8.93 -10.65
CA VAL A 278 20.30 -8.50 -9.94
C VAL A 278 19.87 -9.56 -8.93
N LEU A 279 19.81 -10.84 -9.33
CA LEU A 279 19.47 -11.94 -8.44
C LEU A 279 20.48 -12.10 -7.31
N ASP A 280 21.78 -12.04 -7.60
CA ASP A 280 22.83 -12.14 -6.57
C ASP A 280 22.68 -11.07 -5.50
N ILE A 281 22.46 -9.81 -5.92
CA ILE A 281 22.25 -8.69 -5.00
C ILE A 281 20.99 -8.91 -4.17
N LEU A 282 19.88 -9.28 -4.79
CA LEU A 282 18.60 -9.44 -4.10
C LEU A 282 18.60 -10.63 -3.15
N GLU A 283 19.26 -11.73 -3.49
CA GLU A 283 19.42 -12.89 -2.59
C GLU A 283 20.33 -12.56 -1.39
N GLU A 284 21.36 -11.72 -1.59
CA GLU A 284 22.14 -11.18 -0.48
C GLU A 284 21.32 -10.21 0.39
N ALA A 285 20.56 -9.31 -0.23
CA ALA A 285 19.65 -8.41 0.45
C ALA A 285 18.60 -9.17 1.26
N TYR A 286 18.03 -10.24 0.70
CA TYR A 286 17.06 -11.11 1.38
C TYR A 286 17.62 -11.62 2.70
N ARG A 287 18.86 -12.16 2.71
CA ARG A 287 19.49 -12.66 3.94
C ARG A 287 19.79 -11.54 4.93
N ASP A 288 20.47 -10.49 4.48
CA ASP A 288 20.95 -9.40 5.36
C ASP A 288 19.80 -8.55 5.90
N ILE A 289 18.99 -7.98 5.00
CA ILE A 289 17.86 -7.11 5.36
C ILE A 289 16.77 -7.94 6.04
N GLY A 290 16.46 -9.14 5.57
CA GLY A 290 15.47 -10.00 6.22
C GLY A 290 15.85 -10.34 7.66
N GLN A 291 17.14 -10.55 7.96
CA GLN A 291 17.63 -10.75 9.32
C GLN A 291 17.51 -9.46 10.17
N LYS A 292 17.94 -8.31 9.66
CA LYS A 292 17.84 -7.02 10.36
C LYS A 292 16.38 -6.63 10.65
N PHE A 293 15.53 -6.83 9.65
CA PHE A 293 14.11 -6.51 9.70
C PHE A 293 13.27 -7.56 10.44
N GLY A 294 13.79 -8.79 10.61
CA GLY A 294 13.13 -9.87 11.34
C GLY A 294 11.88 -10.42 10.62
N TYR A 295 11.82 -10.30 9.30
CA TYR A 295 10.72 -10.80 8.48
C TYR A 295 11.24 -11.19 7.09
N PHE A 296 10.69 -12.28 6.55
CA PHE A 296 11.06 -12.82 5.25
C PHE A 296 9.79 -12.99 4.41
N PRO A 297 9.82 -12.59 3.12
CA PRO A 297 8.76 -12.83 2.17
C PRO A 297 8.35 -14.29 2.09
N THR A 298 7.05 -14.53 2.01
CA THR A 298 6.45 -15.86 1.92
C THR A 298 6.29 -16.34 0.48
N LYS A 299 6.34 -15.41 -0.48
CA LYS A 299 6.26 -15.66 -1.92
C LYS A 299 7.45 -15.02 -2.63
N PRO A 300 7.87 -15.55 -3.78
CA PRO A 300 8.90 -14.90 -4.58
C PRO A 300 8.47 -13.50 -5.01
N ILE A 301 9.34 -12.51 -4.85
CA ILE A 301 9.08 -11.13 -5.27
C ILE A 301 9.39 -10.98 -6.77
N LEU A 302 8.46 -10.36 -7.50
CA LEU A 302 8.64 -10.07 -8.91
C LEU A 302 9.48 -8.80 -9.12
N VAL A 303 10.47 -8.89 -9.97
CA VAL A 303 11.38 -7.80 -10.34
C VAL A 303 11.31 -7.64 -11.84
N VAL A 304 10.98 -6.44 -12.32
CA VAL A 304 10.80 -6.15 -13.74
C VAL A 304 11.86 -5.15 -14.18
N LEU A 305 12.69 -5.60 -15.10
CA LEU A 305 13.77 -4.85 -15.70
C LEU A 305 13.25 -4.18 -16.98
N HIS A 306 13.30 -2.85 -17.01
CA HIS A 306 12.87 -2.05 -18.14
C HIS A 306 14.08 -1.31 -18.74
N THR A 307 14.13 -1.20 -20.06
CA THR A 307 15.04 -0.23 -20.70
C THR A 307 14.71 1.19 -20.25
N ARG A 308 15.68 2.10 -20.19
CA ARG A 308 15.46 3.48 -19.70
C ARG A 308 14.30 4.19 -20.40
N ASP A 309 14.21 4.05 -21.71
CA ASP A 309 13.15 4.66 -22.52
C ASP A 309 11.76 4.06 -22.21
N SER A 310 11.70 2.78 -21.84
CA SER A 310 10.45 2.11 -21.48
C SER A 310 10.09 2.26 -20.00
N PHE A 311 11.05 2.48 -19.11
CA PHE A 311 10.81 2.53 -17.66
C PHE A 311 9.82 3.64 -17.28
N HIS A 312 10.03 4.86 -17.73
CA HIS A 312 9.12 5.98 -17.39
C HIS A 312 7.73 5.79 -18.01
N VAL A 313 7.66 5.26 -19.22
CA VAL A 313 6.39 4.98 -19.91
C VAL A 313 5.64 3.82 -19.25
N ALA A 314 6.34 2.79 -18.78
CA ALA A 314 5.76 1.59 -18.17
C ALA A 314 5.39 1.78 -16.69
N THR A 315 6.02 2.72 -16.00
CA THR A 315 5.80 2.96 -14.56
C THR A 315 4.98 4.20 -14.27
N GLY A 316 4.94 5.17 -15.20
CA GLY A 316 4.42 6.52 -14.94
C GLY A 316 5.29 7.30 -13.94
N SER A 317 6.50 6.82 -13.63
CA SER A 317 7.38 7.44 -12.64
C SER A 317 8.05 8.71 -13.19
N PRO A 318 8.40 9.67 -12.31
CA PRO A 318 9.23 10.80 -12.70
C PRO A 318 10.57 10.35 -13.31
N ALA A 319 11.15 11.21 -14.17
CA ALA A 319 12.42 10.93 -14.85
C ALA A 319 13.61 10.64 -13.91
N TRP A 320 13.49 11.00 -12.64
CA TRP A 320 14.52 10.86 -11.61
C TRP A 320 14.41 9.59 -10.76
N ALA A 321 13.36 8.78 -10.94
CA ALA A 321 13.21 7.55 -10.18
C ALA A 321 14.30 6.53 -10.60
N ASP A 322 15.24 6.28 -9.69
CA ASP A 322 16.35 5.32 -9.88
C ASP A 322 15.87 3.86 -9.77
N GLY A 323 14.71 3.64 -9.16
CA GLY A 323 13.98 2.38 -9.00
C GLY A 323 12.54 2.71 -8.56
N LEU A 324 11.67 1.71 -8.58
CA LEU A 324 10.32 1.86 -8.05
C LEU A 324 9.73 0.53 -7.60
N TYR A 325 9.31 0.45 -6.36
CA TYR A 325 8.36 -0.55 -5.90
C TYR A 325 6.93 -0.13 -6.25
N ASP A 326 6.27 -0.87 -7.15
CA ASP A 326 4.88 -0.64 -7.50
C ASP A 326 3.96 -1.28 -6.46
N HIS A 327 3.57 -0.53 -5.44
CA HIS A 327 2.70 -0.98 -4.34
C HIS A 327 1.39 -1.61 -4.82
N ILE A 328 0.85 -1.18 -5.97
CA ILE A 328 -0.42 -1.74 -6.49
C ILE A 328 -0.19 -3.11 -7.12
N LEU A 329 0.98 -3.29 -7.76
CA LEU A 329 1.32 -4.51 -8.49
C LEU A 329 2.31 -5.42 -7.73
N GLY A 330 2.69 -5.07 -6.51
CA GLY A 330 3.61 -5.84 -5.66
C GLY A 330 4.94 -6.21 -6.32
N ARG A 331 5.50 -5.35 -7.17
CA ARG A 331 6.70 -5.67 -7.97
C ARG A 331 7.73 -4.55 -7.96
N ILE A 332 8.99 -4.92 -7.89
CA ILE A 332 10.13 -4.01 -8.02
C ILE A 332 10.36 -3.73 -9.50
N LYS A 333 10.47 -2.47 -9.91
CA LYS A 333 10.75 -2.06 -11.29
C LYS A 333 12.07 -1.29 -11.33
N ILE A 334 12.98 -1.69 -12.22
CA ILE A 334 14.34 -1.13 -12.30
C ILE A 334 14.68 -0.74 -13.74
N PRO A 335 15.22 0.46 -13.99
CA PRO A 335 15.78 0.81 -15.29
C PRO A 335 17.14 0.12 -15.50
N THR A 336 17.32 -0.51 -16.65
CA THR A 336 18.53 -1.34 -16.92
C THR A 336 19.71 -0.58 -17.46
N GLN A 337 19.50 0.62 -17.97
CA GLN A 337 20.58 1.46 -18.49
C GLN A 337 21.32 2.13 -17.32
N GLY A 338 22.52 1.64 -17.03
CA GLY A 338 23.34 2.06 -15.87
C GLY A 338 23.58 0.94 -14.87
N ALA A 339 22.64 -0.01 -14.77
CA ALA A 339 22.72 -1.18 -13.88
C ALA A 339 23.96 -2.06 -14.15
N LEU A 340 24.38 -2.14 -15.41
CA LEU A 340 25.59 -2.87 -15.81
C LEU A 340 26.89 -2.12 -15.49
N THR A 341 26.86 -0.78 -15.50
CA THR A 341 28.05 0.07 -15.41
C THR A 341 28.40 0.48 -13.97
N ASP A 342 27.41 0.51 -13.07
CA ASP A 342 27.61 0.87 -11.67
C ASP A 342 26.93 -0.14 -10.74
N ARG A 343 27.71 -1.13 -10.28
CA ARG A 343 27.24 -2.15 -9.34
C ARG A 343 26.85 -1.55 -7.99
N THR A 344 27.55 -0.52 -7.53
CA THR A 344 27.29 0.11 -6.22
C THR A 344 25.93 0.79 -6.25
N TRP A 345 25.68 1.58 -7.30
CA TRP A 345 24.37 2.19 -7.53
C TRP A 345 23.26 1.13 -7.64
N LEU A 346 23.45 0.07 -8.44
CA LEU A 346 22.44 -0.98 -8.61
C LEU A 346 22.16 -1.70 -7.27
N THR A 347 23.20 -1.93 -6.48
CA THR A 347 23.09 -2.60 -5.17
C THR A 347 22.25 -1.77 -4.22
N ARG A 348 22.54 -0.46 -4.13
CA ARG A 348 21.76 0.50 -3.36
C ARG A 348 20.28 0.48 -3.72
N VAL A 349 19.98 0.67 -5.01
CA VAL A 349 18.59 0.76 -5.48
C VAL A 349 17.84 -0.54 -5.21
N LEU A 350 18.39 -1.69 -5.60
CA LEU A 350 17.70 -2.98 -5.38
C LEU A 350 17.43 -3.25 -3.90
N ARG A 351 18.37 -2.90 -3.03
CA ARG A 351 18.21 -3.06 -1.58
C ARG A 351 17.15 -2.11 -1.03
N HIS A 352 17.13 -0.86 -1.49
CA HIS A 352 16.10 0.13 -1.15
C HIS A 352 14.70 -0.36 -1.55
N GLU A 353 14.52 -0.74 -2.81
CA GLU A 353 13.23 -1.23 -3.30
C GLU A 353 12.79 -2.54 -2.64
N PHE A 354 13.74 -3.40 -2.26
CA PHE A 354 13.44 -4.61 -1.49
C PHE A 354 12.87 -4.29 -0.10
N VAL A 355 13.32 -3.22 0.56
CA VAL A 355 12.75 -2.81 1.85
C VAL A 355 11.29 -2.37 1.70
N HIS A 356 10.96 -1.62 0.64
CA HIS A 356 9.56 -1.28 0.35
C HIS A 356 8.71 -2.55 0.12
N ALA A 357 9.24 -3.54 -0.60
CA ALA A 357 8.56 -4.82 -0.79
C ALA A 357 8.31 -5.54 0.55
N LEU A 358 9.30 -5.56 1.45
CA LEU A 358 9.17 -6.14 2.80
C LEU A 358 8.11 -5.43 3.63
N LEU A 359 8.12 -4.09 3.64
CA LEU A 359 7.16 -3.28 4.38
C LEU A 359 5.74 -3.51 3.86
N HIS A 360 5.59 -3.54 2.54
CA HIS A 360 4.31 -3.78 1.89
C HIS A 360 3.75 -5.17 2.22
N GLU A 361 4.55 -6.24 2.11
CA GLU A 361 4.08 -7.59 2.46
C GLU A 361 3.80 -7.73 3.96
N ARG A 362 4.63 -7.11 4.81
CA ARG A 362 4.49 -7.20 6.27
C ARG A 362 3.25 -6.48 6.80
N ILE A 363 2.92 -5.31 6.25
CA ILE A 363 1.79 -4.50 6.71
C ILE A 363 0.51 -4.85 5.94
N GLY A 364 0.62 -5.30 4.70
CA GLY A 364 -0.50 -5.73 3.87
C GLY A 364 -1.47 -4.57 3.56
N ASP A 365 -2.77 -4.84 3.70
CA ASP A 365 -3.85 -3.91 3.35
C ASP A 365 -3.82 -2.60 4.14
N HIS A 366 -3.05 -2.56 5.24
CA HIS A 366 -2.89 -1.39 6.09
C HIS A 366 -1.65 -0.55 5.76
N ILE A 367 -1.01 -0.76 4.60
CA ILE A 367 0.24 -0.05 4.24
C ILE A 367 0.14 1.47 4.33
N THR A 368 -1.05 2.05 4.12
CA THR A 368 -1.30 3.50 4.26
C THR A 368 -1.20 4.02 5.69
N ALA A 369 -1.18 3.13 6.70
CA ALA A 369 -0.94 3.49 8.08
C ALA A 369 0.55 3.74 8.38
N LEU A 370 1.46 3.32 7.48
CA LEU A 370 2.89 3.61 7.56
C LEU A 370 3.18 5.01 7.00
N PRO A 371 3.74 5.93 7.82
CA PRO A 371 4.14 7.25 7.34
C PRO A 371 5.19 7.16 6.22
N THR A 372 5.05 8.02 5.19
CA THR A 372 6.03 8.10 4.09
C THR A 372 7.46 8.32 4.61
N TRP A 373 7.66 9.21 5.59
CA TRP A 373 9.00 9.46 6.15
C TRP A 373 9.66 8.21 6.75
N LEU A 374 8.88 7.33 7.38
CA LEU A 374 9.39 6.11 8.00
C LEU A 374 9.58 5.02 6.94
N ASN A 375 8.70 4.95 5.94
CA ASN A 375 8.84 4.03 4.81
C ASN A 375 10.17 4.30 4.06
N GLU A 376 10.39 5.55 3.65
CA GLU A 376 11.63 5.95 2.95
C GLU A 376 12.86 5.87 3.85
N GLY A 377 12.74 6.32 5.11
CA GLY A 377 13.84 6.26 6.06
C GLY A 377 14.28 4.83 6.37
N LEU A 378 13.36 3.86 6.51
CA LEU A 378 13.73 2.46 6.70
C LEU A 378 14.38 1.87 5.46
N ALA A 379 13.90 2.23 4.27
CA ALA A 379 14.52 1.82 3.02
C ALA A 379 15.97 2.32 2.91
N MET A 380 16.22 3.58 3.26
CA MET A 380 17.57 4.16 3.29
C MET A 380 18.47 3.51 4.35
N GLN A 381 17.97 3.33 5.58
CA GLN A 381 18.75 2.77 6.69
C GLN A 381 19.11 1.29 6.48
N LEU A 382 18.16 0.48 5.98
CA LEU A 382 18.38 -0.96 5.78
C LEU A 382 19.12 -1.27 4.46
N ALA A 383 19.01 -0.42 3.44
CA ALA A 383 19.81 -0.55 2.23
C ALA A 383 21.32 -0.46 2.54
N GLY A 384 21.71 0.23 3.62
CA GLY A 384 23.10 0.27 4.10
C GLY A 384 23.98 1.26 3.36
N ASP A 385 23.38 2.26 2.70
CA ASP A 385 24.11 3.30 1.99
C ASP A 385 24.40 4.51 2.88
N PRO A 386 25.62 5.08 2.79
CA PRO A 386 25.93 6.33 3.47
C PRO A 386 25.27 7.50 2.72
N TRP A 387 24.04 7.84 3.10
CA TRP A 387 23.45 9.12 2.74
C TRP A 387 24.13 10.23 3.55
N PRO A 388 24.29 11.44 2.98
CA PRO A 388 24.76 12.58 3.75
C PRO A 388 23.85 12.78 4.96
N GLU A 389 24.44 12.80 6.15
CA GLU A 389 23.71 13.18 7.35
C GLU A 389 23.12 14.57 7.15
N ILE A 390 21.88 14.77 7.58
CA ILE A 390 21.19 16.05 7.39
C ILE A 390 22.01 17.20 8.01
N GLU A 391 22.73 16.93 9.11
CA GLU A 391 23.67 17.84 9.76
C GLU A 391 24.78 18.35 8.82
N GLN A 392 25.28 17.50 7.92
CA GLN A 392 26.35 17.85 6.97
C GLN A 392 25.83 18.78 5.87
N VAL A 393 24.53 18.68 5.55
CA VAL A 393 23.82 19.49 4.55
C VAL A 393 23.31 20.81 5.16
N MET A 394 22.96 20.83 6.45
CA MET A 394 22.37 21.95 7.20
C MET A 394 23.35 23.11 7.51
N ARG A 395 24.27 23.45 6.60
CA ARG A 395 25.17 24.62 6.76
C ARG A 395 24.48 25.98 6.55
N GLY A 396 23.14 26.04 6.50
CA GLY A 396 22.31 27.24 6.36
C GLY A 396 20.99 27.16 7.15
N GLU A 397 20.16 28.21 7.08
CA GLU A 397 18.83 28.25 7.72
C GLU A 397 17.81 27.43 6.89
N ILE A 398 17.73 26.12 7.13
CA ILE A 398 16.69 25.26 6.57
C ILE A 398 15.58 25.10 7.62
N THR A 399 14.34 25.37 7.25
CA THR A 399 13.16 25.05 8.06
C THR A 399 12.85 23.58 7.91
N LEU A 400 12.87 22.83 9.02
CA LEU A 400 12.43 21.44 9.08
C LEU A 400 10.91 21.36 8.88
N PHE A 401 10.43 20.27 8.29
CA PHE A 401 9.02 19.93 8.31
C PHE A 401 8.62 19.44 9.70
N SER A 402 7.32 19.39 9.98
CA SER A 402 6.88 18.50 11.04
C SER A 402 6.83 17.08 10.52
N LEU A 403 7.10 16.07 11.36
CA LEU A 403 7.00 14.67 10.93
C LEU A 403 5.58 14.31 10.45
N ARG A 404 4.56 15.00 10.99
CA ARG A 404 3.17 14.89 10.55
C ARG A 404 2.96 15.37 9.11
N ASP A 405 3.63 16.44 8.71
CA ASP A 405 3.58 16.93 7.33
C ASP A 405 4.31 15.99 6.36
N LEU A 406 5.22 15.16 6.87
CA LEU A 406 5.94 14.15 6.10
C LEU A 406 5.27 12.77 6.04
N GLU A 407 4.09 12.58 6.64
CA GLU A 407 3.35 11.30 6.56
C GLU A 407 2.65 11.12 5.21
N GLY A 408 2.39 12.22 4.49
CA GLY A 408 1.64 12.24 3.23
C GLY A 408 2.47 11.99 1.97
N ASN A 409 1.87 12.27 0.81
CA ASN A 409 2.51 12.10 -0.50
C ASN A 409 3.49 13.25 -0.82
N TRP A 410 4.68 12.91 -1.30
CA TRP A 410 5.73 13.87 -1.65
C TRP A 410 5.78 14.24 -3.14
N LEU A 411 4.98 13.61 -4.01
CA LEU A 411 5.03 13.79 -5.46
C LEU A 411 4.79 15.24 -5.93
N GLY A 412 4.13 16.07 -5.10
CA GLY A 412 3.86 17.48 -5.37
C GLY A 412 4.90 18.46 -4.82
N LEU A 413 5.91 17.99 -4.08
CA LEU A 413 6.91 18.86 -3.46
C LEU A 413 7.91 19.41 -4.49
N PRO A 414 8.36 20.66 -4.36
CA PRO A 414 9.54 21.15 -5.07
C PRO A 414 10.76 20.24 -4.81
N ALA A 415 11.64 20.07 -5.80
CA ALA A 415 12.78 19.14 -5.69
C ALA A 415 13.67 19.39 -4.45
N THR A 416 13.86 20.64 -4.07
CA THR A 416 14.61 21.02 -2.85
C THR A 416 13.88 20.59 -1.57
N ALA A 417 12.57 20.80 -1.51
CA ALA A 417 11.74 20.38 -0.39
C ALA A 417 11.67 18.85 -0.26
N ALA A 418 11.54 18.14 -1.39
CA ALA A 418 11.58 16.68 -1.40
C ALA A 418 12.92 16.15 -0.87
N THR A 419 14.05 16.75 -1.29
CA THR A 419 15.37 16.38 -0.78
C THR A 419 15.45 16.54 0.74
N VAL A 420 14.94 17.64 1.27
CA VAL A 420 14.88 17.87 2.72
C VAL A 420 14.00 16.81 3.40
N ALA A 421 12.83 16.50 2.85
CA ALA A 421 11.94 15.46 3.39
C ALA A 421 12.61 14.08 3.50
N TYR A 422 13.36 13.66 2.47
CA TYR A 422 14.13 12.41 2.52
C TYR A 422 15.21 12.43 3.61
N LEU A 423 16.00 13.51 3.68
CA LEU A 423 17.06 13.64 4.70
C LEU A 423 16.48 13.67 6.11
N GLU A 424 15.34 14.35 6.28
CA GLU A 424 14.64 14.51 7.53
C GLU A 424 14.03 13.19 8.01
N GLY A 425 13.28 12.51 7.14
CA GLY A 425 12.71 11.19 7.43
C GLY A 425 13.79 10.14 7.72
N ASN A 426 14.90 10.18 7.00
CA ASN A 426 16.05 9.33 7.26
C ASN A 426 16.68 9.60 8.63
N SER A 427 16.88 10.87 8.99
CA SER A 427 17.42 11.28 10.30
C SER A 427 16.50 10.86 11.45
N ALA A 428 15.19 11.07 11.31
CA ALA A 428 14.20 10.66 12.31
C ALA A 428 14.14 9.13 12.46
N THR A 429 14.27 8.39 11.35
CA THR A 429 14.34 6.92 11.37
C THR A 429 15.61 6.44 12.03
N LEU A 430 16.76 7.03 11.71
CA LEU A 430 18.03 6.71 12.38
C LEU A 430 17.92 6.94 13.89
N PHE A 431 17.36 8.08 14.31
CA PHE A 431 17.11 8.36 15.73
C PHE A 431 16.21 7.30 16.39
N LEU A 432 15.13 6.89 15.72
CA LEU A 432 14.25 5.82 16.21
C LEU A 432 15.02 4.51 16.40
N ILE A 433 15.85 4.13 15.43
CA ILE A 433 16.65 2.90 15.46
C ILE A 433 17.74 2.98 16.55
N ASP A 434 18.50 4.06 16.62
CA ASP A 434 19.60 4.22 17.57
C ASP A 434 19.11 4.29 19.01
N ARG A 435 17.98 4.98 19.23
CA ARG A 435 17.46 5.19 20.58
C ARG A 435 16.66 4.02 21.12
N PHE A 436 15.88 3.35 20.27
CA PHE A 436 14.90 2.34 20.69
C PHE A 436 15.17 0.94 20.11
N GLY A 437 16.06 0.82 19.14
CA GLY A 437 16.43 -0.42 18.49
C GLY A 437 15.42 -0.88 17.42
N MET A 438 15.89 -1.73 16.51
CA MET A 438 15.05 -2.35 15.47
C MET A 438 13.91 -3.21 16.04
N GLU A 439 14.03 -3.71 17.28
CA GLU A 439 12.93 -4.44 17.92
C GLU A 439 11.69 -3.57 18.09
N LYS A 440 11.85 -2.32 18.58
CA LYS A 440 10.72 -1.41 18.74
C LYS A 440 10.13 -0.97 17.41
N VAL A 441 10.96 -0.79 16.39
CA VAL A 441 10.49 -0.56 15.01
C VAL A 441 9.60 -1.72 14.55
N ARG A 442 10.03 -2.98 14.74
CA ARG A 442 9.23 -4.16 14.38
C ARG A 442 7.92 -4.25 15.15
N GLU A 443 7.92 -3.91 16.44
CA GLU A 443 6.69 -3.89 17.22
C GLU A 443 5.70 -2.82 16.72
N ILE A 444 6.18 -1.62 16.37
CA ILE A 444 5.35 -0.56 15.76
C ILE A 444 4.76 -1.04 14.44
N ILE A 445 5.60 -1.57 13.53
CA ILE A 445 5.15 -2.14 12.25
C ILE A 445 4.13 -3.27 12.46
N GLY A 446 4.32 -4.09 13.49
CA GLY A 446 3.37 -5.14 13.87
C GLY A 446 2.00 -4.59 14.27
N LEU A 447 1.94 -3.45 14.98
CA LEU A 447 0.68 -2.78 15.28
C LEU A 447 0.05 -2.17 14.02
N LEU A 448 0.83 -1.56 13.14
CA LEU A 448 0.32 -1.05 11.85
C LEU A 448 -0.31 -2.16 11.01
N ALA A 449 0.30 -3.35 10.99
CA ALA A 449 -0.22 -4.54 10.31
C ALA A 449 -1.56 -5.04 10.89
N THR A 450 -1.97 -4.57 12.07
CA THR A 450 -3.30 -4.84 12.66
C THR A 450 -4.31 -3.72 12.39
N GLY A 451 -3.92 -2.70 11.63
CA GLY A 451 -4.76 -1.53 11.30
C GLY A 451 -4.71 -0.41 12.34
N GLN A 452 -3.89 -0.52 13.39
CA GLN A 452 -3.67 0.58 14.32
C GLN A 452 -2.96 1.74 13.60
N SER A 453 -3.39 2.98 13.85
CA SER A 453 -2.72 4.16 13.28
C SER A 453 -1.36 4.42 13.94
N PHE A 454 -0.49 5.14 13.23
CA PHE A 454 0.91 5.31 13.62
C PHE A 454 1.13 5.98 14.98
N ALA A 455 0.47 7.11 15.25
CA ALA A 455 0.70 7.83 16.50
C ALA A 455 0.32 7.00 17.76
N PRO A 456 -0.84 6.30 17.82
CA PRO A 456 -1.11 5.33 18.88
C PRO A 456 -0.08 4.19 18.95
N ALA A 457 0.38 3.65 17.82
CA ALA A 457 1.39 2.60 17.81
C ALA A 457 2.72 3.08 18.41
N VAL A 458 3.16 4.31 18.08
CA VAL A 458 4.33 4.95 18.70
C VAL A 458 4.13 5.11 20.20
N HIS A 459 2.97 5.62 20.63
CA HIS A 459 2.65 5.76 22.06
C HIS A 459 2.74 4.43 22.81
N ASP A 460 2.12 3.38 22.27
CA ASP A 460 2.03 2.08 22.95
C ASP A 460 3.37 1.35 23.03
N ARG A 461 4.27 1.58 22.05
CA ARG A 461 5.55 0.87 21.95
C ARG A 461 6.71 1.64 22.56
N LEU A 462 6.70 2.97 22.45
CA LEU A 462 7.75 3.85 22.98
C LEU A 462 7.37 4.46 24.34
N PHE A 463 6.14 4.25 24.80
CA PHE A 463 5.58 4.86 26.02
C PHE A 463 5.72 6.39 26.01
N MET A 464 5.52 6.98 24.84
CA MET A 464 5.78 8.40 24.57
C MET A 464 4.82 8.95 23.51
N PRO A 465 4.22 10.13 23.73
CA PRO A 465 3.47 10.83 22.70
C PRO A 465 4.30 11.10 21.44
N TYR A 466 3.67 11.05 20.26
CA TYR A 466 4.38 11.19 18.99
C TYR A 466 5.03 12.57 18.80
N ASP A 467 4.38 13.64 19.29
CA ASP A 467 4.94 14.99 19.34
C ASP A 467 6.15 15.10 20.27
N GLU A 468 6.17 14.33 21.36
CA GLU A 468 7.34 14.24 22.22
C GLU A 468 8.50 13.50 21.54
N PHE A 469 8.21 12.42 20.78
CA PHE A 469 9.22 11.73 19.97
C PHE A 469 9.88 12.70 18.98
N GLU A 470 9.06 13.43 18.22
CA GLU A 470 9.53 14.42 17.25
C GLU A 470 10.41 15.49 17.92
N ARG A 471 9.95 16.08 19.02
CA ARG A 471 10.73 17.09 19.77
C ARG A 471 12.09 16.55 20.22
N ARG A 472 12.14 15.32 20.75
CA ARG A 472 13.41 14.71 21.20
C ARG A 472 14.37 14.43 20.05
N TRP A 473 13.85 14.03 18.89
CA TRP A 473 14.66 13.88 17.68
C TRP A 473 15.23 15.25 17.23
N VAL A 474 14.40 16.30 17.17
CA VAL A 474 14.83 17.66 16.81
C VAL A 474 15.88 18.19 17.79
N ASP A 475 15.69 17.98 19.10
CA ASP A 475 16.67 18.36 20.13
C ASP A 475 18.03 17.68 19.87
N ARG A 476 18.01 16.36 19.59
CA ARG A 476 19.22 15.58 19.26
C ARG A 476 19.90 16.08 17.98
N LEU A 477 19.12 16.38 16.94
CA LEU A 477 19.64 16.90 15.69
C LEU A 477 20.34 18.25 15.91
N ASN A 478 19.74 19.13 16.69
CA ASN A 478 20.33 20.42 17.04
C ASN A 478 21.63 20.29 17.86
N GLU A 479 21.73 19.28 18.73
CA GLU A 479 22.96 18.97 19.46
C GLU A 479 24.09 18.53 18.52
N ASN A 480 23.81 17.62 17.58
CA ASN A 480 24.78 17.14 16.60
C ASN A 480 25.29 18.29 15.71
N ILE A 481 24.39 19.17 15.24
CA ILE A 481 24.76 20.34 14.43
C ILE A 481 25.68 21.30 15.21
N LYS A 482 25.42 21.49 16.52
CA LYS A 482 26.27 22.32 17.38
C LYS A 482 27.64 21.68 17.59
N ALA A 483 27.70 20.38 17.84
CA ALA A 483 28.94 19.64 18.04
C ALA A 483 29.80 19.56 16.77
N GLY A 484 29.19 19.51 15.58
CA GLY A 484 29.91 19.55 14.30
C GLY A 484 30.42 20.94 13.88
N LYS A 485 30.05 22.01 14.60
CA LYS A 485 30.53 23.39 14.39
C LYS A 485 31.69 23.77 15.32
N SER A 486 31.96 23.00 16.37
CA SER A 486 33.14 23.12 17.25
C SER A 486 34.30 22.28 16.73
#